data_AF-A0A1Y4LNM5-F1
#
_entry.id   AF-A0A1Y4LNM5-F1
#
_cell.length_a   1.000
_cell.length_b   1.000
_cell.length_c   1.000
_cell.angle_alpha   90.00
_cell.angle_beta   90.00
_cell.angle_gamma   90.00
#
_symmetry.space_group_name_H-M   'P 1'
#
loop_
_entity.id
_entity.type
_entity.pdbx_description
1 polymer ?
#
loop_
_entity_poly.entity_id
_entity_poly.type
_entity_poly.pdbx_seq_one_letter_code
_entity_poly.pdbx_strand_id
1 'polypeptide(L)'
;MEKTMKCLRCGQTLKFLRRENLQLGKTGWITGDWGNLLAGALDVAILQCSGCGKLEFFKGDAFEEQDEGPAGDLAQVTCPNCGVRYDCDYPKCPVCGTENTIF
;
A
#
# COMPACT_ATOMS: atom_id res chain seq x y z
N MET A 1 -1.56 7.24 1.47
CA MET A 1 -2.91 7.70 0.99
C MET A 1 -3.64 6.49 0.40
N GLU A 2 -4.75 6.01 0.98
CA GLU A 2 -5.41 4.76 0.51
C GLU A 2 -5.93 4.91 -0.92
N LYS A 3 -5.25 4.27 -1.87
CA LYS A 3 -5.66 4.25 -3.28
C LYS A 3 -6.93 3.40 -3.40
N THR A 4 -8.08 4.04 -3.56
CA THR A 4 -9.37 3.35 -3.70
C THR A 4 -9.47 2.68 -5.08
N MET A 5 -9.47 1.34 -5.11
CA MET A 5 -9.52 0.53 -6.34
C MET A 5 -10.97 0.22 -6.76
N LYS A 6 -11.22 0.13 -8.08
CA LYS A 6 -12.54 -0.18 -8.65
C LYS A 6 -12.55 -1.57 -9.28
N CYS A 7 -13.63 -2.31 -9.06
CA CYS A 7 -13.86 -3.63 -9.62
C CYS A 7 -14.04 -3.54 -11.14
N LEU A 8 -13.15 -4.17 -11.89
CA LEU A 8 -13.21 -4.18 -13.36
C LEU A 8 -14.47 -4.87 -13.94
N ARG A 9 -15.22 -5.64 -13.13
CA ARG A 9 -16.44 -6.31 -13.56
C ARG A 9 -17.70 -5.45 -13.43
N CYS A 10 -17.82 -4.67 -12.35
CA CYS A 10 -19.07 -3.95 -12.03
C CYS A 10 -18.87 -2.48 -11.61
N GLY A 11 -17.64 -1.98 -11.59
CA GLY A 11 -17.30 -0.60 -11.26
C GLY A 11 -17.39 -0.22 -9.78
N GLN A 12 -17.89 -1.10 -8.89
CA GLN A 12 -17.92 -0.82 -7.46
C GLN A 12 -16.55 -0.88 -6.79
N THR A 13 -16.43 -0.28 -5.61
CA THR A 13 -15.17 -0.25 -4.84
C THR A 13 -14.75 -1.64 -4.38
N LEU A 14 -13.46 -1.94 -4.51
CA LEU A 14 -12.82 -3.11 -3.91
C LEU A 14 -12.41 -2.77 -2.48
N LYS A 15 -12.69 -3.67 -1.54
CA LYS A 15 -12.30 -3.54 -0.13
C LYS A 15 -11.22 -4.56 0.19
N PHE A 16 -10.23 -4.18 0.99
CA PHE A 16 -9.27 -5.14 1.54
C PHE A 16 -10.03 -6.18 2.38
N LEU A 17 -9.79 -7.45 2.10
CA LEU A 17 -10.38 -8.56 2.84
C LEU A 17 -9.39 -9.10 3.86
N ARG A 18 -8.22 -9.57 3.40
CA ARG A 18 -7.13 -10.08 4.23
C ARG A 18 -5.85 -10.27 3.43
N ARG A 19 -4.72 -10.43 4.14
CA ARG A 19 -3.46 -10.94 3.59
C ARG A 19 -3.33 -12.41 3.97
N GLU A 20 -2.98 -13.27 3.02
CA GLU A 20 -2.91 -14.72 3.24
C GLU A 20 -1.86 -15.36 2.33
N ASN A 21 -1.33 -16.50 2.77
CA ASN A 21 -0.38 -17.30 2.01
C ASN A 21 -1.12 -18.32 1.14
N LEU A 22 -1.19 -18.08 -0.18
CA LEU A 22 -1.68 -19.06 -1.15
C LEU A 22 -0.64 -20.15 -1.36
N GLN A 23 -0.95 -21.38 -0.94
CA GLN A 23 -0.09 -22.53 -1.16
C GLN A 23 0.07 -22.79 -2.68
N LEU A 24 1.31 -22.80 -3.16
CA LEU A 24 1.62 -22.96 -4.60
C LEU A 24 1.73 -24.43 -5.03
N GLY A 25 1.69 -25.37 -4.08
CA GLY A 25 1.83 -26.78 -4.40
C GLY A 25 0.55 -27.41 -4.95
N LYS A 26 0.73 -28.42 -5.80
CA LYS A 26 -0.33 -29.32 -6.22
C LYS A 26 -0.24 -30.56 -5.35
N THR A 27 -1.31 -30.92 -4.65
CA THR A 27 -1.40 -32.21 -3.94
C THR A 27 -1.27 -33.34 -4.96
N GLY A 28 -0.18 -34.09 -4.89
CA GLY A 28 0.04 -35.27 -5.73
C GLY A 28 -0.47 -36.52 -5.04
N TRP A 29 -1.19 -37.38 -5.77
CA TRP A 29 -1.80 -38.61 -5.21
C TRP A 29 -0.76 -39.62 -4.66
N ILE A 30 0.51 -39.54 -5.10
CA ILE A 30 1.55 -40.53 -4.79
C ILE A 30 2.44 -40.10 -3.61
N THR A 31 2.67 -38.80 -3.40
CA THR A 31 3.57 -38.27 -2.35
C THR A 31 2.87 -37.41 -1.29
N GLY A 32 1.54 -37.26 -1.37
CA GLY A 32 0.76 -36.45 -0.43
C GLY A 32 1.19 -34.98 -0.43
N ASP A 33 1.43 -34.43 0.76
CA ASP A 33 1.72 -33.00 1.01
C ASP A 33 3.19 -32.59 0.80
N TRP A 34 4.09 -33.53 0.46
CA TRP A 34 5.51 -33.22 0.27
C TRP A 34 5.77 -32.24 -0.88
N GLY A 35 4.91 -32.23 -1.90
CA GLY A 35 4.93 -31.21 -2.96
C GLY A 35 4.51 -29.82 -2.49
N ASN A 36 3.67 -29.72 -1.45
CA ASN A 36 3.25 -28.45 -0.85
C ASN A 36 4.36 -27.80 -0.02
N LEU A 37 5.15 -28.60 0.71
CA LEU A 37 6.30 -28.10 1.48
C LEU A 37 7.43 -27.54 0.60
N LEU A 38 7.64 -28.09 -0.60
CA LEU A 38 8.73 -27.68 -1.51
C LEU A 38 8.35 -26.51 -2.43
N ALA A 39 7.05 -26.34 -2.74
CA ALA A 39 6.57 -25.32 -3.66
C ALA A 39 6.47 -23.91 -3.04
N GLY A 40 6.54 -23.82 -1.71
CA GLY A 40 6.39 -22.57 -0.97
C GLY A 40 4.96 -22.03 -0.99
N ALA A 41 4.79 -20.85 -0.42
CA ALA A 41 3.52 -20.14 -0.40
C ALA A 41 3.69 -18.73 -0.97
N LEU A 42 2.69 -18.28 -1.72
CA LEU A 42 2.63 -16.93 -2.25
C LEU A 42 1.84 -16.06 -1.29
N ASP A 43 2.55 -15.14 -0.64
CA ASP A 43 1.94 -14.10 0.16
C ASP A 43 1.17 -13.12 -0.75
N VAL A 44 -0.14 -13.01 -0.51
CA VAL A 44 -1.03 -12.18 -1.31
C VAL A 44 -1.94 -11.32 -0.43
N ALA A 45 -2.21 -10.11 -0.90
CA ALA A 45 -3.32 -9.29 -0.43
C ALA A 45 -4.56 -9.61 -1.27
N ILE A 46 -5.66 -9.92 -0.59
CA ILE A 46 -6.95 -10.28 -1.19
C ILE A 46 -7.91 -9.11 -1.02
N LEU A 47 -8.43 -8.61 -2.13
CA LEU A 47 -9.47 -7.58 -2.15
C LEU A 47 -10.80 -8.19 -2.64
N GLN A 48 -11.92 -7.79 -2.04
CA GLN A 48 -13.25 -8.23 -2.41
C GLN A 48 -14.11 -7.07 -2.88
N CYS A 49 -14.81 -7.25 -4.00
CA CYS A 49 -15.81 -6.30 -4.48
C CYS A 49 -17.10 -6.41 -3.67
N SER A 50 -17.59 -5.28 -3.14
CA SER A 50 -18.84 -5.23 -2.37
C SER A 50 -20.11 -5.50 -3.18
N GLY A 51 -20.04 -5.42 -4.52
CA GLY A 51 -21.22 -5.54 -5.38
C GLY A 51 -21.42 -6.92 -5.94
N CYS A 52 -20.40 -7.46 -6.61
CA CYS A 52 -20.49 -8.73 -7.32
C CYS A 52 -19.68 -9.88 -6.69
N GLY A 53 -19.00 -9.62 -5.57
CA GLY A 53 -18.21 -10.62 -4.85
C GLY A 53 -16.89 -11.02 -5.54
N LYS A 54 -16.50 -10.37 -6.64
CA LYS A 54 -15.21 -10.61 -7.31
C LYS A 54 -14.06 -10.47 -6.31
N LEU A 55 -13.16 -11.44 -6.30
CA LEU A 55 -11.89 -11.39 -5.59
C LEU A 55 -10.76 -10.99 -6.55
N GLU A 56 -9.88 -10.11 -6.08
CA GLU A 56 -8.64 -9.74 -6.77
C GLU A 56 -7.46 -10.01 -5.84
N PHE A 57 -6.42 -10.64 -6.39
CA PHE A 57 -5.22 -11.04 -5.67
C PHE A 57 -4.07 -10.16 -6.11
N PHE A 58 -3.37 -9.58 -5.15
CA PHE A 58 -2.18 -8.78 -5.35
C PHE A 58 -1.04 -9.43 -4.59
N LYS A 59 0.19 -9.29 -5.07
CA LYS A 59 1.37 -9.75 -4.33
C LYS A 59 1.43 -9.05 -2.97
N GLY A 60 1.91 -9.73 -1.92
CA GLY A 60 1.88 -9.22 -0.54
C GLY A 60 2.54 -7.85 -0.35
N ASP A 61 3.54 -7.53 -1.18
CA ASP A 61 4.27 -6.26 -1.21
C ASP A 61 3.61 -5.19 -2.12
N ALA A 62 2.49 -5.48 -2.79
CA ALA A 62 1.86 -4.55 -3.74
C ALA A 62 1.23 -3.32 -3.08
N PHE A 63 1.00 -3.39 -1.76
CA PHE A 63 0.47 -2.28 -0.95
C PHE A 63 1.39 -1.93 0.22
N GLU A 64 2.52 -2.64 0.35
CA GLU A 64 3.64 -2.09 1.08
C GLU A 64 4.10 -0.94 0.19
N GLU A 65 3.85 0.30 0.66
CA GLU A 65 4.46 1.47 0.04
C GLU A 65 5.92 1.11 -0.19
N GLN A 66 6.43 1.45 -1.38
CA GLN A 66 7.87 1.62 -1.52
C GLN A 66 8.24 2.67 -0.47
N ASP A 67 8.57 2.21 0.73
CA ASP A 67 9.54 2.86 1.59
C ASP A 67 10.81 2.81 0.75
N GLU A 68 10.89 3.78 -0.16
CA GLU A 68 12.14 4.38 -0.55
C GLU A 68 12.90 4.56 0.77
N GLY A 69 13.89 3.69 1.01
CA GLY A 69 14.55 3.54 2.31
C GLY A 69 14.92 4.87 2.93
N PRO A 70 15.14 4.88 4.26
CA PRO A 70 14.75 5.98 5.14
C PRO A 70 15.02 7.34 4.49
N ALA A 71 14.01 7.90 3.83
CA ALA A 71 13.96 9.32 3.60
C ALA A 71 13.78 9.90 5.00
N GLY A 72 14.92 10.16 5.66
CA GLY A 72 14.98 10.63 7.04
C GLY A 72 13.95 11.73 7.20
N ASP A 73 13.02 11.51 8.14
CA ASP A 73 11.92 12.38 8.52
C ASP A 73 12.35 13.85 8.39
N LEU A 74 12.16 14.44 7.20
CA LEU A 74 12.67 15.77 6.89
C LEU A 74 11.89 16.69 7.82
N ALA A 75 12.61 17.40 8.69
CA ALA A 75 11.98 18.20 9.72
C ALA A 75 10.96 19.15 9.07
N GLN A 76 9.68 18.97 9.40
CA GLN A 76 8.61 19.79 8.84
C GLN A 76 8.29 20.98 9.73
N VAL A 77 7.89 22.07 9.10
CA VAL A 77 7.60 23.35 9.75
C VAL A 77 6.17 23.76 9.43
N THR A 78 5.52 24.49 10.33
CA THR A 78 4.16 25.00 10.12
C THR A 78 4.23 26.49 9.83
N CYS A 79 3.68 26.92 8.68
CA CYS A 79 3.66 28.34 8.32
C CYS A 79 2.87 29.15 9.37
N PRO A 80 3.44 30.21 9.96
CA PRO A 80 2.73 31.03 10.95
C PRO A 80 1.58 31.85 10.36
N ASN A 81 1.56 32.05 9.03
CA ASN A 81 0.54 32.84 8.35
C ASN A 81 -0.64 31.99 7.87
N CYS A 82 -0.39 30.87 7.18
CA CYS A 82 -1.47 30.06 6.58
C CYS A 82 -1.64 28.66 7.21
N GLY A 83 -0.76 28.25 8.12
CA GLY A 83 -0.87 26.98 8.84
C GLY A 83 -0.51 25.72 8.03
N VAL A 84 -0.09 25.85 6.76
CA VAL A 84 0.36 24.70 5.98
C VAL A 84 1.67 24.13 6.54
N ARG A 85 1.80 22.80 6.55
CA ARG A 85 3.05 22.10 6.87
C ARG A 85 3.85 21.85 5.60
N TYR A 86 5.15 22.13 5.65
CA TYR A 86 6.08 21.94 4.53
C TYR A 86 7.49 21.68 5.06
N ASP A 87 8.40 21.23 4.20
CA ASP A 87 9.75 20.83 4.58
C ASP A 87 10.60 22.05 4.99
N CYS A 88 11.42 21.93 6.05
CA CYS A 88 12.15 23.06 6.62
C CYS A 88 13.18 23.70 5.67
N ASP A 89 13.57 23.02 4.60
CA ASP A 89 14.54 23.47 3.60
C ASP A 89 13.98 24.55 2.66
N TYR A 90 12.65 24.75 2.63
CA TYR A 90 12.04 25.83 1.87
C TYR A 90 12.20 27.19 2.57
N PRO A 91 12.81 28.20 1.91
CA PRO A 91 13.03 29.52 2.51
C PRO A 91 11.74 30.34 2.66
N LYS A 92 10.69 29.99 1.91
CA LYS A 92 9.36 30.64 1.94
C LYS A 92 8.26 29.59 1.85
N CYS A 93 7.12 29.87 2.45
CA CYS A 93 5.95 29.03 2.37
C CYS A 93 5.50 28.86 0.89
N PRO A 94 5.35 27.63 0.39
CA PRO A 94 5.00 27.38 -1.01
C PRO A 94 3.55 27.80 -1.35
N VAL A 95 2.71 28.05 -0.34
CA VAL A 95 1.30 28.41 -0.53
C VAL A 95 1.09 29.93 -0.47
N CYS A 96 1.69 30.63 0.50
CA CYS A 96 1.43 32.05 0.74
C CYS A 96 2.66 32.96 0.61
N GLY A 97 3.85 32.39 0.40
CA GLY A 97 5.09 33.14 0.21
C GLY A 97 5.68 33.78 1.47
N THR A 98 5.06 33.60 2.65
CA THR A 98 5.61 34.05 3.94
C THR A 98 6.98 33.42 4.20
N GLU A 99 7.93 34.20 4.74
CA GLU A 99 9.28 33.73 5.04
C GLU A 99 9.27 32.64 6.12
N ASN A 100 10.14 31.65 5.95
CA ASN A 100 10.34 30.60 6.93
C ASN A 100 11.23 31.13 8.05
N THR A 101 10.72 31.16 9.29
CA THR A 101 11.37 31.78 10.45
C THR A 101 12.43 30.88 11.12
N ILE A 102 12.74 29.74 10.52
CA ILE A 102 13.74 28.79 11.04
C ILE A 102 15.13 29.06 10.43
N PHE A 103 15.21 29.96 9.44
CA PHE A 103 16.45 30.52 8.90
C PHE A 103 16.77 31.89 9.48
#